data_AF-A0A948PSI4-F1
#
_entry.id   AF-A0A948PSI4-F1
#
_cell.length_a   1.000
_cell.length_b   1.000
_cell.length_c   1.000
_cell.angle_alpha   90.00
_cell.angle_beta   90.00
_cell.angle_gamma   90.00
#
_symmetry.space_group_name_H-M   'P 1'
#
loop_
_entity.id
_entity.type
_entity.pdbx_description
1 polymer ?
#
loop_
_entity_poly.entity_id
_entity_poly.type
_entity_poly.pdbx_seq_one_letter_code
_entity_poly.pdbx_strand_id
1 'polypeptide(L)'
;MTNLLEKEFPLILEKGRPKAFVVDVKVFQGLRIILDNLLNREPELENVLLETSKAFQRLMSSVEKEDSKPSSDWRKELYEL
;
A
#
# COMPACT_ATOMS: atom_id res chain seq x y z
N MET A 1 6.43 33.45 10.11
CA MET A 1 6.81 32.08 9.73
C MET A 1 6.89 32.04 8.23
N THR A 2 8.08 32.21 7.67
CA THR A 2 8.30 32.16 6.22
C THR A 2 8.02 30.72 5.75
N ASN A 3 7.12 30.55 4.79
CA ASN A 3 6.73 29.24 4.27
C ASN A 3 7.98 28.57 3.69
N LEU A 4 8.29 27.33 4.11
CA LEU A 4 9.47 26.59 3.62
C LEU A 4 9.52 26.53 2.09
N LEU A 5 8.34 26.44 1.47
CA LEU A 5 8.15 26.42 0.01
C LEU A 5 8.65 27.70 -0.70
N GLU A 6 8.54 28.87 -0.07
CA GLU A 6 9.01 30.14 -0.66
C GLU A 6 10.54 30.24 -0.65
N LYS A 7 11.18 29.52 0.27
CA LYS A 7 12.64 29.50 0.40
C LYS A 7 13.30 28.55 -0.60
N GLU A 8 12.60 27.47 -0.95
CA GLU A 8 13.14 26.44 -1.84
C GLU A 8 12.75 26.65 -3.31
N PHE A 9 11.62 27.31 -3.58
CA PHE A 9 11.16 27.56 -4.94
C PHE A 9 10.85 29.05 -5.14
N PRO A 10 11.54 29.74 -6.08
CA PRO A 10 11.23 31.12 -6.40
C PRO A 10 9.77 31.26 -6.85
N LEU A 11 9.05 32.20 -6.22
CA LEU A 11 7.65 32.46 -6.53
C LEU A 11 7.49 33.59 -7.55
N ILE A 12 6.54 33.41 -8.47
CA ILE A 12 6.04 34.43 -9.37
C ILE A 12 4.75 34.98 -8.76
N LEU A 13 4.75 36.28 -8.45
CA LEU A 13 3.62 36.99 -7.86
C LEU A 13 2.86 37.82 -8.91
N GLU A 14 1.54 37.83 -8.81
CA GLU A 14 0.67 38.74 -9.54
C GLU A 14 -0.20 39.52 -8.55
N LYS A 15 -0.14 40.86 -8.57
CA LYS A 15 -0.84 41.73 -7.61
C LYS A 15 -0.57 41.37 -6.14
N GLY A 16 0.66 40.97 -5.83
CA GLY A 16 1.08 40.56 -4.48
C GLY A 16 0.59 39.17 -4.06
N ARG A 17 -0.01 38.39 -4.97
CA ARG A 17 -0.47 37.01 -4.69
C ARG A 17 0.39 35.99 -5.46
N PRO A 18 0.78 34.86 -4.84
CA PRO A 18 1.48 33.79 -5.54
C PRO A 18 0.63 33.21 -6.67
N LYS A 19 1.20 33.14 -7.88
CA LYS A 19 0.53 32.59 -9.08
C LYS A 19 1.25 31.39 -9.66
N ALA A 20 2.59 31.36 -9.55
CA ALA A 20 3.40 30.24 -10.00
C ALA A 20 4.69 30.13 -9.18
N PHE A 21 5.38 29.02 -9.32
CA PHE A 21 6.71 28.77 -8.75
C PHE A 21 7.65 28.29 -9.86
N VAL A 22 8.92 28.63 -9.76
CA VAL A 22 9.94 28.26 -10.73
C VAL A 22 10.59 26.95 -10.29
N VAL A 23 10.68 26.00 -11.21
CA VAL A 23 11.33 24.70 -11.00
C VAL A 23 12.35 24.42 -12.10
N ASP A 24 13.39 23.66 -11.75
CA ASP A 24 14.22 23.01 -12.76
C ASP A 24 13.42 21.90 -13.43
N VAL A 25 13.28 21.98 -14.76
CA VAL A 25 12.48 21.05 -15.56
C VAL A 25 13.02 19.62 -15.47
N LYS A 26 14.34 19.43 -15.41
CA LYS A 26 14.96 18.09 -15.30
C LYS A 26 14.64 17.47 -13.94
N VAL A 27 14.72 18.26 -12.87
CA VAL A 27 14.38 17.81 -11.51
C VAL A 27 12.89 17.48 -11.43
N PHE A 28 12.04 18.34 -11.97
CA PHE A 28 10.59 18.12 -11.99
C PHE A 28 10.20 16.86 -12.78
N GLN A 29 10.83 16.62 -13.93
CA GLN A 29 10.62 15.39 -14.71
C GLN A 29 11.05 14.14 -13.94
N GLY A 30 12.18 14.19 -13.23
CA GLY A 30 12.63 13.10 -12.35
C GLY A 30 11.61 12.79 -11.25
N LEU A 31 11.12 13.84 -10.56
CA LEU A 31 10.08 13.69 -9.54
C LEU A 31 8.78 13.11 -10.11
N ARG A 32 8.38 13.53 -11.32
CA ARG A 32 7.19 12.99 -11.99
C ARG A 32 7.31 11.48 -12.22
N ILE A 33 8.45 11.01 -12.71
CA ILE A 33 8.68 9.57 -12.93
C ILE A 33 8.59 8.79 -11.61
N ILE A 34 9.18 9.33 -10.53
CA ILE A 34 9.12 8.70 -9.21
C ILE A 34 7.67 8.61 -8.71
N LEU A 35 6.90 9.70 -8.82
CA LEU A 35 5.51 9.75 -8.40
C LEU A 35 4.62 8.82 -9.23
N ASP A 36 4.83 8.78 -10.55
CA ASP A 36 4.10 7.90 -11.46
C ASP A 36 4.36 6.41 -11.12
N ASN A 37 5.60 6.06 -10.76
CA ASN A 37 5.95 4.70 -10.34
C ASN A 37 5.40 4.34 -8.95
N LEU A 38 5.28 5.31 -8.05
CA LEU A 38 4.69 5.08 -6.72
C LEU A 38 3.17 4.89 -6.80
N LEU A 39 2.49 5.62 -7.69
CA LEU A 39 1.05 5.52 -7.88
C LEU A 39 0.63 4.27 -8.65
N ASN A 40 1.47 3.80 -9.58
CA ASN A 40 1.24 2.59 -10.36
C ASN A 40 1.92 1.34 -9.76
N ARG A 41 2.29 1.38 -8.48
CA ARG A 41 2.88 0.21 -7.81
C ARG A 41 1.79 -0.85 -7.68
N GLU A 42 1.85 -1.88 -8.53
CA GLU A 42 1.08 -3.11 -8.31
C GLU A 42 1.33 -3.59 -6.88
N PRO A 43 0.33 -4.10 -6.16
CA PRO A 43 0.55 -4.64 -4.83
C PRO A 43 1.62 -5.72 -4.95
N GLU A 44 2.79 -5.47 -4.34
CA GLU A 44 3.90 -6.40 -4.44
C GLU A 44 3.44 -7.81 -4.04
N LEU A 45 3.93 -8.83 -4.76
CA LEU A 45 3.58 -10.23 -4.48
C LEU A 45 3.79 -10.60 -3.01
N GLU A 46 4.74 -9.94 -2.34
CA GLU A 46 4.98 -10.06 -0.90
C GLU A 46 3.77 -9.63 -0.05
N ASN A 47 3.07 -8.55 -0.41
CA ASN A 47 1.84 -8.14 0.28
C ASN A 47 0.72 -9.17 0.10
N VAL A 48 0.61 -9.77 -1.10
CA VAL A 48 -0.37 -10.85 -1.37
C VAL A 48 -0.01 -12.11 -0.58
N LEU A 49 1.27 -12.48 -0.51
CA LEU A 49 1.76 -13.60 0.28
C LEU A 49 1.54 -13.37 1.78
N LEU A 50 1.77 -12.15 2.27
CA LEU A 50 1.52 -11.78 3.66
C LEU A 50 0.02 -11.84 4.01
N GLU A 51 -0.86 -11.35 3.15
CA GLU A 51 -2.31 -11.47 3.36
C GLU A 51 -2.79 -12.93 3.30
N THR A 52 -2.26 -13.72 2.37
CA THR A 52 -2.55 -15.16 2.28
C THR A 52 -2.06 -15.91 3.53
N SER A 53 -0.88 -15.55 4.04
CA SER A 53 -0.31 -16.12 5.27
C SER A 53 -1.15 -15.76 6.50
N LYS A 54 -1.62 -14.50 6.61
CA LYS A 54 -2.55 -14.08 7.67
C LYS A 54 -3.88 -14.84 7.59
N ALA A 55 -4.41 -15.06 6.38
CA ALA A 55 -5.63 -15.86 6.20
C ALA A 55 -5.42 -17.31 6.65
N PHE A 56 -4.28 -17.91 6.32
CA PHE A 56 -3.91 -19.26 6.75
C PHE A 56 -3.74 -19.36 8.27
N GLN A 57 -3.10 -18.37 8.91
CA GLN A 57 -2.97 -18.31 10.36
C GLN A 57 -4.33 -18.20 11.05
N ARG A 58 -5.27 -17.42 10.50
CA ARG A 58 -6.64 -17.33 11.03
C ARG A 58 -7.37 -18.66 10.93
N LEU A 59 -7.24 -19.37 9.80
CA LEU A 59 -7.81 -20.71 9.65
C LEU A 59 -7.22 -21.69 10.67
N MET A 60 -5.89 -21.67 10.84
CA MET A 60 -5.23 -22.54 11.81
C MET A 60 -5.70 -22.23 13.24
N SER A 61 -5.76 -20.95 13.61
CA SER A 61 -6.27 -20.53 14.92
C SER A 61 -7.75 -20.82 15.11
N SER A 62 -8.56 -20.85 14.05
CA SER A 62 -9.95 -21.28 14.11
C SER A 62 -10.05 -22.78 14.38
N VAL A 63 -9.24 -23.59 13.70
CA VAL A 63 -9.17 -25.06 13.91
C VAL A 63 -8.61 -25.39 15.29
N GLU A 64 -7.60 -24.66 15.78
CA GLU A 64 -7.03 -24.84 17.12
C GLU A 64 -7.98 -24.40 18.25
N LYS A 65 -8.88 -23.44 17.98
CA LYS A 65 -9.92 -23.00 18.93
C LYS A 65 -11.17 -23.86 18.90
N GLU A 66 -11.40 -24.55 17.79
CA GLU A 66 -12.39 -25.60 17.71
C GLU A 66 -11.85 -26.81 18.50
N ASP A 67 -12.26 -26.93 19.76
CA ASP A 67 -12.07 -28.12 20.61
C ASP A 67 -12.79 -29.38 20.05
N SER A 68 -13.14 -29.38 18.76
CA SER A 68 -13.62 -30.54 18.06
C SER A 68 -12.45 -31.48 17.81
N LYS A 69 -12.33 -32.48 18.69
CA LYS A 69 -11.56 -33.70 18.38
C LYS A 69 -11.88 -34.10 16.93
N PRO A 70 -10.87 -34.31 16.07
CA PRO A 70 -11.11 -34.77 14.72
C PRO A 70 -12.06 -35.98 14.80
N SER A 71 -13.17 -35.93 14.05
CA SER A 71 -14.10 -37.06 13.98
C SER A 71 -13.28 -38.31 13.65
N SER A 72 -13.50 -39.40 14.41
CA SER A 72 -12.73 -40.63 14.17
C SER A 72 -12.94 -41.18 12.76
N ASP A 73 -14.03 -40.79 12.10
CA ASP A 73 -14.41 -41.16 10.74
C ASP A 73 -14.41 -39.97 9.77
N TRP A 74 -13.55 -38.96 9.98
CA TRP A 74 -13.45 -37.77 9.11
C TRP A 74 -13.29 -38.11 7.61
N ARG A 75 -12.71 -39.27 7.29
CA ARG A 75 -12.60 -39.75 5.91
C ARG A 75 -13.96 -40.08 5.30
N LYS A 76 -14.88 -40.64 6.07
CA LYS A 76 -16.21 -41.02 5.60
C LYS A 76 -17.08 -39.77 5.38
N GLU A 77 -16.99 -38.80 6.30
CA GLU A 77 -17.69 -37.52 6.21
C GLU A 77 -17.26 -36.69 4.98
N LEU A 78 -15.98 -36.76 4.58
CA LEU A 78 -15.47 -36.08 3.38
C LEU A 78 -15.98 -36.70 2.06
N TYR A 79 -16.27 -38.01 2.05
CA TYR A 79 -16.81 -38.70 0.87
C TYR A 79 -18.34 -38.56 0.75
N GLU A 80 -19.01 -38.13 1.81
CA GLU A 80 -20.47 -37.91 1.85
C GLU A 80 -20.86 -36.43 1.62
N LEU A 81 -19.88 -35.53 1.48
CA LEU A 81 -20.03 -34.13 1.03
C LEU A 81 -20.01 -34.03 -0.50
#